data_AF-A0A2G6NRV5-F1
#
_entry.id   AF-A0A2G6NRV5-F1
#
_cell.length_a   1.000
_cell.length_b   1.000
_cell.length_c   1.000
_cell.angle_alpha   90.00
_cell.angle_beta   90.00
_cell.angle_gamma   90.00
#
_symmetry.space_group_name_H-M   'P 1'
#
loop_
_entity.id
_entity.type
_entity.pdbx_description
1 polymer ?
#
loop_
_entity_poly.entity_id
_entity_poly.type
_entity_poly.pdbx_seq_one_letter_code
_entity_poly.pdbx_strand_id
1 'polypeptide(L)'
;MEEELSNTKIKIETTRFGDIEIPKEKIYTFPDGIPGFPSCKSYCILDNDKNALFKWLQSADSPELAFVLFDPFLITSDYDVFIDDDELKILQADKKEDLIVTVILTIPKNNHKKMTANLKAPIVFNIRKKIGKQIILNDSDYPLEFPVMKALSNQSQ
;
A
#
# COMPACT_ATOMS: atom_id res chain seq x y z
N MET A 1 24.51 -1.84 -24.46
CA MET A 1 23.42 -0.95 -24.01
C MET A 1 22.20 -1.76 -23.56
N GLU A 2 21.72 -2.75 -24.31
CA GLU A 2 20.60 -3.62 -23.86
C GLU A 2 20.95 -4.51 -22.64
N GLU A 3 22.20 -4.97 -22.52
CA GLU A 3 22.66 -5.76 -21.37
C GLU A 3 22.75 -4.97 -20.04
N GLU A 4 22.93 -3.64 -20.08
CA GLU A 4 22.97 -2.83 -18.85
C GLU A 4 21.57 -2.55 -18.29
N LEU A 5 20.54 -2.42 -19.14
CA LEU A 5 19.16 -2.29 -18.69
C LEU A 5 18.61 -3.59 -18.10
N SER A 6 19.06 -4.75 -18.59
CA SER A 6 18.72 -6.07 -18.05
C SER A 6 19.01 -6.20 -16.55
N ASN A 7 20.11 -5.63 -16.06
CA ASN A 7 20.55 -5.79 -14.68
C ASN A 7 19.82 -4.88 -13.66
N THR A 8 18.92 -4.01 -14.14
CA THR A 8 18.16 -3.04 -13.32
C THR A 8 16.76 -3.52 -12.95
N LYS A 9 16.29 -4.61 -13.53
CA LYS A 9 15.00 -5.23 -13.20
C LYS A 9 15.20 -6.47 -12.34
N ILE A 10 14.20 -6.80 -11.55
CA ILE A 10 14.09 -8.08 -10.85
C ILE A 10 12.87 -8.82 -11.36
N LYS A 11 13.03 -10.13 -11.50
CA LYS A 11 11.92 -11.05 -11.74
C LYS A 11 11.30 -11.40 -10.39
N ILE A 12 9.99 -11.24 -10.26
CA ILE A 12 9.22 -11.60 -9.07
C ILE A 12 8.18 -12.63 -9.50
N GLU A 13 8.20 -13.79 -8.85
CA GLU A 13 7.16 -14.80 -9.01
C GLU A 13 5.92 -14.36 -8.23
N THR A 14 4.74 -14.41 -8.85
CA THR A 14 3.49 -14.08 -8.15
C THR A 14 2.41 -15.11 -8.46
N THR A 15 1.57 -15.39 -7.47
CA THR A 15 0.44 -16.31 -7.65
C THR A 15 -0.73 -15.71 -8.45
N ARG A 16 -0.78 -14.38 -8.60
CA ARG A 16 -1.94 -13.65 -9.17
C ARG A 16 -1.67 -13.01 -10.51
N PHE A 17 -0.42 -12.63 -10.77
CA PHE A 17 -0.03 -11.86 -11.96
C PHE A 17 0.98 -12.62 -12.82
N GLY A 18 1.27 -13.87 -12.47
CA GLY A 18 2.37 -14.65 -13.05
C GLY A 18 3.72 -14.06 -12.67
N ASP A 19 4.72 -14.38 -13.48
CA ASP A 19 6.06 -13.81 -13.32
C ASP A 19 6.07 -12.38 -13.85
N ILE A 20 6.46 -11.43 -12.99
CA ILE A 20 6.53 -10.02 -13.34
C ILE A 20 7.97 -9.53 -13.31
N GLU A 21 8.30 -8.58 -14.17
CA GLU A 21 9.59 -7.88 -14.15
C GLU A 21 9.40 -6.44 -13.69
N ILE A 22 10.04 -6.09 -12.57
CA ILE A 22 9.93 -4.77 -11.96
C ILE A 22 11.31 -4.12 -11.86
N PRO A 23 11.48 -2.85 -12.29
CA PRO A 23 12.70 -2.09 -12.03
C PRO A 23 13.00 -2.04 -10.52
N LYS A 24 14.25 -2.28 -10.12
CA LYS A 24 14.72 -2.26 -8.72
C LYS A 24 14.35 -0.96 -8.01
N GLU A 25 14.42 0.17 -8.73
CA GLU A 25 14.03 1.51 -8.23
C GLU A 25 12.53 1.66 -7.90
N LYS A 26 11.68 0.72 -8.32
CA LYS A 26 10.25 0.70 -7.99
C LYS A 26 9.92 -0.21 -6.80
N ILE A 27 10.92 -0.89 -6.24
CA ILE A 27 10.75 -1.68 -5.03
C ILE A 27 10.79 -0.77 -3.81
N TYR A 28 9.75 -0.85 -2.99
CA TYR A 28 9.69 -0.26 -1.67
C TYR A 28 10.26 -1.20 -0.63
N THR A 29 11.09 -0.66 0.25
CA THR A 29 11.58 -1.34 1.44
C THR A 29 10.67 -1.05 2.63
N PHE A 30 10.30 -2.08 3.37
CA PHE A 30 9.55 -2.01 4.62
C PHE A 30 10.47 -2.52 5.73
N PRO A 31 11.19 -1.62 6.44
CA PRO A 31 12.23 -2.03 7.40
C PRO A 31 11.72 -3.02 8.48
N ASP A 32 10.49 -2.80 8.93
CA ASP A 32 9.81 -3.60 9.96
C ASP A 32 8.88 -4.68 9.34
N GLY A 33 8.82 -4.76 8.01
CA GLY A 33 7.80 -5.50 7.27
C GLY A 33 6.41 -4.89 7.49
N ILE A 34 5.38 -5.71 7.25
CA ILE A 34 3.99 -5.40 7.57
C ILE A 34 3.57 -6.28 8.75
N PRO A 35 2.86 -5.79 9.78
CA PRO A 35 2.29 -6.61 10.84
C PRO A 35 1.65 -7.92 10.33
N GLY A 36 2.09 -9.05 10.90
CA GLY A 36 1.74 -10.41 10.44
C GLY A 36 2.70 -11.00 9.40
N PHE A 37 3.55 -10.17 8.77
CA PHE A 37 4.53 -10.55 7.74
C PHE A 37 5.89 -9.83 7.94
N PRO A 38 6.53 -9.93 9.13
CA PRO A 38 7.75 -9.17 9.45
C PRO A 38 8.99 -9.54 8.63
N SER A 39 8.98 -10.73 8.00
CA SER A 39 10.06 -11.20 7.12
C SER A 39 9.94 -10.67 5.69
N CYS A 40 8.75 -10.24 5.27
CA CYS A 40 8.52 -9.64 3.96
C CYS A 40 8.83 -8.15 4.04
N LYS A 41 9.90 -7.71 3.40
CA LYS A 41 10.43 -6.34 3.47
C LYS A 41 10.51 -5.67 2.11
N SER A 42 10.32 -6.40 1.03
CA SER A 42 10.41 -5.89 -0.34
C SER A 42 9.04 -5.94 -0.99
N TYR A 43 8.51 -4.79 -1.42
CA TYR A 43 7.20 -4.72 -2.04
C TYR A 43 7.22 -3.87 -3.30
N CYS A 44 6.35 -4.18 -4.26
CA CYS A 44 6.11 -3.35 -5.44
C CYS A 44 4.64 -3.00 -5.56
N ILE A 45 4.37 -1.81 -6.10
CA ILE A 45 3.00 -1.39 -6.40
C ILE A 45 2.71 -1.76 -7.85
N LEU A 46 1.72 -2.61 -8.06
CA LEU A 46 1.21 -2.97 -9.37
C LEU A 46 -0.04 -2.15 -9.66
N ASP A 47 0.01 -1.43 -10.78
CA ASP A 47 -1.02 -0.54 -11.25
C ASP A 47 -1.54 -1.09 -12.58
N ASN A 48 -2.63 -1.87 -12.52
CA ASN A 48 -3.15 -2.57 -13.70
C ASN A 48 -3.91 -1.61 -14.65
N ASP A 49 -4.28 -0.41 -14.18
CA ASP A 49 -4.88 0.66 -14.98
C ASP A 49 -4.66 2.01 -14.27
N LYS A 50 -4.22 3.05 -15.00
CA LYS A 50 -3.94 4.38 -14.43
C LYS A 50 -5.16 5.01 -13.73
N ASN A 51 -6.37 4.59 -14.07
CA ASN A 51 -7.62 5.04 -13.46
C ASN A 51 -8.21 4.04 -12.46
N ALA A 52 -7.48 2.98 -12.10
CA ALA A 52 -7.95 1.99 -11.15
C ALA A 52 -8.11 2.61 -9.76
N LEU A 53 -9.30 2.43 -9.18
CA LEU A 53 -9.59 2.77 -7.78
C LEU A 53 -8.78 1.93 -6.78
N PHE A 54 -8.26 0.79 -7.24
CA PHE A 54 -7.53 -0.18 -6.42
C PHE A 54 -6.15 -0.43 -7.01
N LYS A 55 -5.15 -0.51 -6.14
CA LYS A 55 -3.78 -0.91 -6.52
C LYS A 55 -3.38 -2.15 -5.75
N TRP A 56 -2.41 -2.89 -6.26
CA TRP A 56 -1.86 -4.04 -5.53
C TRP A 56 -0.50 -3.68 -4.94
N LEU A 57 -0.31 -4.02 -3.66
CA LEU A 57 1.00 -4.06 -3.02
C LEU A 57 1.45 -5.52 -2.98
N GLN A 58 2.28 -5.91 -3.94
CA GLN A 58 2.79 -7.28 -4.10
C GLN A 58 4.12 -7.43 -3.39
N SER A 59 4.26 -8.45 -2.54
CA SER A 59 5.55 -8.82 -1.95
C SER A 59 6.49 -9.36 -3.02
N ALA A 60 7.74 -8.93 -3.00
CA ALA A 60 8.82 -9.53 -3.78
C ALA A 60 9.47 -10.71 -3.05
N ASP A 61 9.17 -10.89 -1.76
CA ASP A 61 9.74 -11.96 -0.92
C ASP A 61 8.80 -13.18 -0.80
N SER A 62 7.51 -13.01 -1.12
CA SER A 62 6.48 -14.07 -1.03
C SER A 62 5.49 -13.96 -2.20
N PRO A 63 5.43 -14.96 -3.11
CA PRO A 63 4.57 -14.94 -4.29
C PRO A 63 3.06 -14.87 -4.01
N GLU A 64 2.62 -15.41 -2.88
CA GLU A 64 1.22 -15.46 -2.45
C GLU A 64 0.74 -14.19 -1.75
N LEU A 65 1.68 -13.36 -1.27
CA LEU A 65 1.37 -12.20 -0.46
C LEU A 65 1.18 -10.94 -1.31
N ALA A 66 -0.08 -10.50 -1.39
CA ALA A 66 -0.44 -9.22 -1.99
C ALA A 66 -1.59 -8.57 -1.24
N PHE A 67 -1.53 -7.25 -1.07
CA PHE A 67 -2.58 -6.44 -0.46
C PHE A 67 -3.26 -5.58 -1.50
N VAL A 68 -4.55 -5.33 -1.33
CA VAL A 68 -5.27 -4.33 -2.11
C VAL A 68 -5.16 -2.99 -1.38
N LEU A 69 -4.55 -2.01 -2.03
CA LEU A 69 -4.46 -0.64 -1.57
C LEU A 69 -5.63 0.19 -2.10
N PHE A 70 -6.07 1.12 -1.26
CA PHE A 70 -7.12 2.08 -1.57
C PHE A 70 -6.74 3.48 -1.08
N ASP A 71 -7.25 4.50 -1.76
CA ASP A 71 -7.09 5.88 -1.36
C ASP A 71 -8.13 6.22 -0.26
N PRO A 72 -7.71 6.46 0.99
CA PRO A 72 -8.64 6.72 2.09
C PRO A 72 -9.40 8.06 1.92
N PHE A 73 -8.88 9.01 1.13
CA PHE A 73 -9.56 10.28 0.89
C PHE A 73 -10.81 10.14 0.02
N LEU A 74 -10.94 9.03 -0.71
CA LEU A 74 -12.19 8.64 -1.40
C LEU A 74 -13.26 8.13 -0.41
N ILE A 75 -12.88 7.79 0.82
CA ILE A 75 -13.81 7.37 1.87
C ILE A 75 -14.26 8.59 2.66
N THR A 76 -13.29 9.37 3.14
CA THR A 76 -13.53 10.53 3.99
C THR A 76 -12.47 11.59 3.69
N SER A 77 -12.89 12.76 3.23
CA SER A 77 -11.97 13.81 2.78
C SER A 77 -11.19 14.47 3.92
N ASP A 78 -11.66 14.28 5.16
CA ASP A 78 -11.05 14.71 6.41
C ASP A 78 -10.20 13.60 7.06
N TYR A 79 -9.81 12.58 6.30
CA TYR A 79 -8.90 11.55 6.81
C TYR A 79 -7.56 12.17 7.19
N ASP A 80 -7.20 12.12 8.47
CA ASP A 80 -5.98 12.72 9.00
C ASP A 80 -5.09 11.67 9.65
N VAL A 81 -3.83 11.67 9.29
CA VAL A 81 -2.84 10.68 9.74
C VAL A 81 -1.77 11.42 10.53
N PHE A 82 -1.85 11.29 11.85
CA PHE A 82 -0.76 11.70 12.72
C PHE A 82 0.37 10.67 12.63
N ILE A 83 1.55 11.12 12.20
CA ILE A 83 2.78 10.34 12.12
C ILE A 83 3.75 10.95 13.13
N ASP A 84 4.17 10.16 14.12
CA ASP A 84 5.13 10.61 15.11
C ASP A 84 6.57 10.69 14.54
N ASP A 85 7.46 11.32 15.30
CA ASP A 85 8.84 11.56 14.88
C ASP A 85 9.64 10.27 14.64
N ASP A 86 9.32 9.18 15.34
CA ASP A 86 10.05 7.92 15.20
C ASP A 86 9.63 7.20 13.92
N GLU A 87 8.33 7.24 13.60
CA GLU A 87 7.78 6.79 12.33
C GLU A 87 8.32 7.61 11.14
N LEU A 88 8.42 8.94 11.27
CA LEU A 88 9.02 9.81 10.25
C LEU A 88 10.50 9.51 10.01
N LYS A 89 11.27 9.22 11.07
CA LYS A 89 12.68 8.80 10.94
C LYS A 89 12.82 7.50 10.17
N ILE A 90 11.97 6.51 10.43
CA ILE A 90 11.99 5.23 9.72
C ILE A 90 11.65 5.44 8.24
N LEU A 91 10.63 6.25 7.96
CA LEU A 91 10.25 6.62 6.60
C LEU A 91 11.27 7.52 5.89
N GLN A 92 12.26 8.06 6.62
CA GLN A 92 13.22 9.07 6.14
C GLN A 92 12.52 10.25 5.46
N ALA A 93 11.43 10.72 6.08
CA ALA A 93 10.55 11.71 5.51
C ALA A 93 10.90 13.12 6.02
N ASP A 94 11.57 13.90 5.17
CA ASP A 94 11.90 15.30 5.47
C ASP A 94 10.75 16.26 5.13
N LYS A 95 9.85 15.84 4.23
CA LYS A 95 8.80 16.66 3.62
C LYS A 95 7.50 15.87 3.50
N LYS A 96 6.38 16.50 3.82
CA LYS A 96 5.06 15.86 3.75
C LYS A 96 4.68 15.53 2.30
N GLU A 97 5.14 16.31 1.33
CA GLU A 97 4.82 16.13 -0.09
C GLU A 97 5.45 14.86 -0.70
N ASP A 98 6.45 14.29 -0.02
CA ASP A 98 7.07 13.03 -0.41
C ASP A 98 6.33 11.81 0.19
N LEU A 99 5.31 12.04 1.02
CA LEU A 99 4.51 11.00 1.63
C LEU A 99 3.20 10.77 0.88
N ILE A 100 2.88 9.49 0.67
CA ILE A 100 1.58 9.04 0.16
C ILE A 100 0.96 8.11 1.19
N VAL A 101 -0.30 8.37 1.50
CA VAL A 101 -1.10 7.58 2.45
C VAL A 101 -2.06 6.70 1.67
N THR A 102 -2.08 5.41 1.99
CA THR A 102 -3.09 4.46 1.51
C THR A 102 -3.61 3.59 2.65
N VAL A 103 -4.68 2.84 2.41
CA VAL A 103 -5.22 1.87 3.37
C VAL A 103 -5.37 0.50 2.71
N ILE A 104 -5.30 -0.56 3.50
CA ILE A 104 -5.49 -1.94 3.02
C ILE A 104 -6.98 -2.28 3.03
N LEU A 105 -7.46 -2.89 1.95
CA LEU A 105 -8.79 -3.46 1.87
C LEU A 105 -8.81 -4.95 2.23
N THR A 106 -9.87 -5.35 2.92
CA THR A 106 -10.28 -6.74 3.07
C THR A 106 -11.47 -7.00 2.15
N ILE A 107 -11.32 -7.93 1.20
CA ILE A 107 -12.36 -8.28 0.23
C ILE A 107 -12.82 -9.72 0.49
N PRO A 108 -14.04 -9.92 1.02
CA PRO A 108 -14.59 -11.26 1.22
C PRO A 108 -14.75 -12.01 -0.10
N LYS A 109 -14.26 -13.26 -0.18
CA LYS A 109 -14.30 -14.10 -1.40
C LYS A 109 -15.70 -14.21 -2.03
N ASN A 110 -16.74 -14.26 -1.19
CA ASN A 110 -18.11 -14.52 -1.64
C ASN A 110 -18.94 -13.24 -1.83
N ASN A 111 -18.43 -12.06 -1.44
CA ASN A 111 -19.18 -10.82 -1.53
C ASN A 111 -18.26 -9.59 -1.52
N HIS A 112 -17.79 -9.21 -2.71
CA HIS A 112 -17.01 -7.99 -2.90
C HIS A 112 -17.73 -6.71 -2.45
N LYS A 113 -19.07 -6.67 -2.40
CA LYS A 113 -19.81 -5.50 -1.90
C LYS A 113 -19.66 -5.29 -0.39
N LYS A 114 -19.16 -6.28 0.34
CA LYS A 114 -18.84 -6.21 1.77
C LYS A 114 -17.37 -5.90 2.04
N MET A 115 -16.63 -5.38 1.05
CA MET A 115 -15.25 -4.99 1.27
C MET A 115 -15.14 -3.89 2.33
N THR A 116 -14.12 -3.99 3.17
CA THR A 116 -13.83 -3.03 4.23
C THR A 116 -12.42 -2.48 4.07
N ALA A 117 -12.22 -1.21 4.46
CA ALA A 117 -10.91 -0.58 4.56
C ALA A 117 -10.46 -0.50 6.02
N ASN A 118 -9.19 -0.77 6.28
CA ASN A 118 -8.60 -0.54 7.59
C ASN A 118 -8.08 0.90 7.69
N LEU A 119 -8.90 1.79 8.26
CA LEU A 119 -8.56 3.20 8.48
C LEU A 119 -7.74 3.41 9.76
N LYS A 120 -7.62 2.41 10.63
CA LYS A 120 -6.83 2.48 11.87
C LYS A 120 -5.34 2.21 11.62
N ALA A 121 -5.00 1.55 10.51
CA ALA A 121 -3.64 1.14 10.20
C ALA A 121 -3.24 1.40 8.73
N PRO A 122 -3.12 2.68 8.31
CA PRO A 122 -2.70 3.02 6.95
C PRO A 122 -1.29 2.54 6.61
N ILE A 123 -1.04 2.36 5.31
CA ILE A 123 0.30 2.25 4.76
C ILE A 123 0.74 3.64 4.31
N VAL A 124 1.86 4.09 4.83
CA VAL A 124 2.50 5.34 4.41
C VAL A 124 3.74 5.03 3.62
N PHE A 125 3.86 5.65 2.45
CA PHE A 125 5.01 5.52 1.55
C PHE A 125 5.76 6.83 1.46
N ASN A 126 7.08 6.79 1.66
CA ASN A 126 7.98 7.81 1.14
C ASN A 126 8.34 7.48 -0.32
N ILE A 127 7.79 8.24 -1.26
CA ILE A 127 7.93 7.95 -2.70
C ILE A 127 9.33 8.23 -3.23
N ARG A 128 10.09 9.12 -2.57
CA ARG A 128 11.47 9.49 -2.96
C ARG A 128 12.47 8.46 -2.48
N LYS A 129 12.33 8.02 -1.23
CA LYS A 129 13.24 7.06 -0.59
C LYS A 129 12.87 5.61 -0.87
N LYS A 130 11.67 5.37 -1.42
CA LYS A 130 11.11 4.02 -1.62
C LYS A 130 11.06 3.24 -0.31
N ILE A 131 10.56 3.89 0.73
CA ILE A 131 10.32 3.27 2.03
C ILE A 131 8.82 3.26 2.28
N GLY A 132 8.30 2.13 2.74
CA GLY A 132 6.92 2.00 3.17
C GLY A 132 6.85 1.54 4.62
N LYS A 133 5.78 1.91 5.31
CA LYS A 133 5.48 1.44 6.66
C LYS A 133 3.99 1.38 6.92
N GLN A 134 3.54 0.36 7.66
CA GLN A 134 2.19 0.36 8.23
C GLN A 134 2.21 1.06 9.59
N ILE A 135 1.45 2.14 9.72
CA ILE A 135 1.38 2.95 10.93
C ILE A 135 0.08 2.66 11.65
N ILE A 136 0.12 2.36 12.94
CA ILE A 136 -1.08 2.15 13.77
C ILE A 136 -1.45 3.47 14.43
N LEU A 137 -2.64 3.99 14.13
CA LEU A 137 -3.11 5.28 14.64
C LEU A 137 -3.74 5.11 16.02
N ASN A 138 -2.94 4.96 17.07
CA ASN A 138 -3.44 4.60 18.42
C ASN A 138 -4.50 5.58 18.95
N ASP A 139 -4.30 6.88 18.77
CA ASP A 139 -5.15 7.94 19.34
C ASP A 139 -6.31 8.42 18.44
N SER A 140 -6.62 7.69 17.36
CA SER A 140 -7.74 8.03 16.45
C SER A 140 -9.00 7.19 16.71
N ASP A 141 -10.18 7.71 16.34
CA ASP A 141 -11.44 6.95 16.34
C ASP A 141 -11.68 6.17 15.04
N TYR A 142 -10.67 6.06 14.17
CA TYR A 142 -10.83 5.37 12.90
C TYR A 142 -11.10 3.87 13.08
N PRO A 143 -12.06 3.29 12.32
CA PRO A 143 -12.38 1.88 12.44
C PRO A 143 -11.34 0.99 11.75
N LEU A 144 -11.16 -0.22 12.29
CA LEU A 144 -10.42 -1.30 11.64
C LEU A 144 -11.15 -1.84 10.38
N GLU A 145 -12.48 -1.70 10.34
CA GLU A 145 -13.31 -2.18 9.25
C GLU A 145 -14.33 -1.10 8.83
N PHE A 146 -13.97 -0.28 7.84
CA PHE A 146 -14.89 0.70 7.24
C PHE A 146 -15.53 0.14 5.96
N PRO A 147 -16.87 0.07 5.83
CA PRO A 147 -17.52 -0.40 4.59
C PRO A 147 -17.31 0.54 3.39
N VAL A 148 -16.52 0.12 2.40
CA VAL A 148 -16.10 0.98 1.27
C VAL A 148 -17.25 1.31 0.32
N MET A 149 -18.11 0.32 0.01
CA MET A 149 -19.22 0.52 -0.95
C MET A 149 -20.18 1.63 -0.53
N LYS A 150 -20.35 1.84 0.78
CA LYS A 150 -21.22 2.89 1.32
C LYS A 150 -20.65 4.30 1.07
N ALA A 151 -19.32 4.45 1.14
CA ALA A 151 -18.69 5.73 0.83
C ALA A 151 -18.74 6.04 -0.68
N LEU A 152 -18.43 5.04 -1.52
CA LEU A 152 -18.44 5.21 -2.97
C LEU A 152 -19.83 5.51 -3.55
N SER A 153 -20.90 5.01 -2.95
CA SER A 153 -22.27 5.33 -3.40
C SER A 153 -22.70 6.77 -3.11
N ASN A 154 -22.13 7.38 -2.07
CA ASN A 154 -22.51 8.74 -1.63
C ASN A 154 -21.84 9.85 -2.43
N GLN A 155 -20.83 9.53 -3.25
CA GLN A 155 -20.14 10.49 -4.12
C GLN A 155 -20.82 10.68 -5.49
N SER A 156 -21.84 9.88 -5.80
CA SER A 156 -22.58 9.93 -7.07
C SER A 156 -23.90 10.72 -6.98
N GLN A 157 -24.09 11.52 -5.93
CA GLN A 157 -25.26 12.39 -5.73
C GLN A 157 -24.85 13.86 -5.64
#